data_AF-A0A857MKT2-F1
#
_entry.id   AF-A0A857MKT2-F1
#
_cell.length_a   1.000
_cell.length_b   1.000
_cell.length_c   1.000
_cell.angle_alpha   90.00
_cell.angle_beta   90.00
_cell.angle_gamma   90.00
#
_symmetry.space_group_name_H-M   'P 1'
#
loop_
_entity.id
_entity.type
_entity.pdbx_description
1 polymer ?
#
loop_
_entity_poly.entity_id
_entity_poly.type
_entity_poly.pdbx_seq_one_letter_code
_entity_poly.pdbx_strand_id
1 'polypeptide(L)' 'MAKKSRNKADDSNQYLTIGIGIGLAVGTVLGLTVFDNVGLGMGVGLAVGVAIGIALDEEKKPKKTKHK' A
#
# COMPACT_ATOMS: atom_id res chain seq x y z
N MET A 1 17.20 22.32 -10.65
CA MET A 1 17.40 21.01 -9.97
C MET A 1 16.17 20.71 -9.12
N ALA A 2 15.29 19.81 -9.58
CA ALA A 2 14.26 19.19 -8.73
C ALA A 2 13.91 17.83 -9.33
N LYS A 3 14.79 16.84 -9.11
CA LYS A 3 14.53 15.44 -9.45
C LYS A 3 13.54 14.91 -8.40
N LYS A 4 12.24 15.09 -8.62
CA LYS A 4 11.20 14.68 -7.66
C LYS A 4 10.63 13.31 -8.03
N SER A 5 10.97 12.36 -7.17
CA SER A 5 10.26 11.10 -6.86
C SER A 5 9.99 10.14 -8.02
N ARG A 6 10.87 9.13 -8.14
CA ARG A 6 10.59 7.92 -8.91
C ARG A 6 9.42 7.19 -8.25
N ASN A 7 8.25 7.14 -8.88
CA ASN A 7 7.27 6.10 -8.58
C ASN A 7 7.22 5.15 -9.77
N LYS A 8 8.07 4.13 -9.69
CA LYS A 8 8.09 3.01 -10.62
C LYS A 8 6.93 2.11 -10.21
N ALA A 9 5.73 2.36 -10.75
CA ALA A 9 4.63 1.42 -10.64
C ALA A 9 4.98 0.26 -11.58
N ASP A 10 5.58 -0.78 -11.01
CA ASP A 10 5.85 -2.02 -11.71
C ASP A 10 4.52 -2.77 -11.85
N ASP A 11 4.09 -3.02 -13.09
CA ASP A 11 2.78 -3.62 -13.43
C ASP A 11 2.55 -5.00 -12.80
N SER A 12 3.58 -5.63 -12.24
CA SER A 12 3.48 -6.92 -11.57
C SER A 12 2.93 -6.84 -10.13
N ASN A 13 2.88 -5.66 -9.50
CA ASN A 13 2.48 -5.51 -8.10
C ASN A 13 1.53 -4.31 -7.87
N GLN A 14 0.55 -4.19 -8.76
CA GLN A 14 -0.42 -3.08 -8.77
C GLN A 14 -1.21 -2.98 -7.45
N TYR A 15 -1.61 -4.10 -6.87
CA TYR A 15 -2.38 -4.13 -5.61
C TYR A 15 -1.58 -3.65 -4.41
N LEU A 16 -0.31 -4.02 -4.34
CA LEU A 16 0.60 -3.51 -3.30
C LEU A 16 0.78 -1.99 -3.44
N THR A 17 0.97 -1.50 -4.66
CA THR A 17 1.15 -0.06 -4.93
C THR A 17 -0.11 0.74 -4.57
N ILE A 18 -1.28 0.22 -4.92
CA ILE A 18 -2.59 0.81 -4.57
C ILE A 18 -2.78 0.79 -3.05
N GLY A 19 -2.50 -0.35 -2.40
CA GLY A 19 -2.61 -0.50 -0.95
C GLY A 19 -1.74 0.50 -0.19
N ILE A 20 -0.48 0.67 -0.60
CA ILE A 20 0.44 1.67 -0.03
C ILE A 20 -0.10 3.10 -0.25
N GLY A 21 -0.56 3.41 -1.47
CA GLY A 21 -1.08 4.75 -1.78
C GLY A 21 -2.30 5.13 -0.94
N ILE A 22 -3.27 4.22 -0.85
CA ILE A 22 -4.49 4.42 -0.06
C ILE A 22 -4.15 4.45 1.43
N GLY A 23 -3.34 3.51 1.91
CA GLY A 23 -2.93 3.42 3.31
C GLY A 23 -2.20 4.65 3.80
N LEU A 24 -1.32 5.23 2.97
CA LEU A 24 -0.65 6.49 3.27
C LEU A 24 -1.61 7.68 3.28
N ALA A 25 -2.50 7.80 2.31
CA ALA A 25 -3.46 8.90 2.25
C ALA A 25 -4.44 8.88 3.45
N VAL A 26 -4.98 7.71 3.78
CA VAL A 26 -5.87 7.53 4.93
C VAL A 26 -5.08 7.69 6.24
N GLY A 27 -3.91 7.07 6.34
CA GLY A 27 -3.08 7.11 7.54
C GLY A 27 -2.58 8.51 7.87
N THR A 28 -2.20 9.32 6.88
CA THR A 28 -1.80 10.72 7.12
C THR A 28 -2.97 11.56 7.64
N VAL A 29 -4.16 11.41 7.05
CA VAL A 29 -5.36 12.11 7.54
C VAL A 29 -5.70 11.68 8.96
N LEU A 30 -5.76 10.37 9.25
CA LEU A 30 -6.04 9.85 10.59
C LEU A 30 -4.95 10.22 11.60
N GLY A 31 -3.68 10.24 11.18
CA GLY A 31 -2.55 10.67 11.99
C GLY A 31 -2.68 12.10 12.46
N LEU A 32 -3.07 12.99 11.54
CA LEU A 32 -3.30 14.39 11.84
C LEU A 32 -4.55 14.62 12.68
N THR A 33 -5.65 13.90 12.42
CA THR A 33 -6.94 14.17 13.06
C THR A 33 -7.13 13.47 14.40
N VAL A 34 -6.57 12.27 14.58
CA VAL A 34 -6.78 11.44 15.78
C VAL A 34 -5.58 11.51 16.71
N PHE A 35 -4.37 11.50 16.15
CA PHE A 35 -3.14 11.35 16.93
C PHE A 35 -2.31 12.63 17.01
N ASP A 36 -2.71 13.71 16.30
CA ASP A 36 -1.91 14.92 16.07
C ASP A 36 -0.44 14.61 15.68
N ASN A 37 -0.21 13.45 15.09
CA ASN A 37 1.10 12.90 14.81
C ASN A 37 1.09 12.17 13.47
N VAL A 38 1.60 12.88 12.47
CA VAL A 38 1.74 12.38 11.09
C VAL A 38 2.59 11.11 11.06
N GLY A 39 3.64 11.01 11.87
CA GLY A 39 4.52 9.85 11.89
C GLY A 39 3.79 8.58 12.34
N LEU A 40 2.96 8.69 13.37
CA LEU A 40 2.16 7.58 13.86
C LEU A 40 1.10 7.16 12.84
N GLY A 41 0.37 8.13 12.27
CA GLY A 41 -0.63 7.85 11.25
C GLY A 41 -0.06 7.28 9.95
N MET A 42 1.09 7.79 9.51
CA MET A 42 1.82 7.22 8.38
C MET A 42 2.25 5.78 8.68
N GLY A 43 2.84 5.51 9.85
CA GLY A 43 3.28 4.16 10.23
C GLY A 43 2.13 3.14 10.23
N VAL A 44 1.01 3.51 10.87
CA VAL A 44 -0.19 2.67 10.92
C VAL A 44 -0.82 2.51 9.53
N GLY A 45 -0.98 3.60 8.79
CA GLY A 45 -1.55 3.58 7.44
C GLY A 45 -0.73 2.78 6.44
N LEU A 46 0.60 2.87 6.49
CA LEU A 46 1.51 2.07 5.66
C LEU A 46 1.40 0.58 6.02
N ALA A 47 1.39 0.25 7.32
CA ALA A 47 1.27 -1.14 7.77
C ALA A 47 -0.05 -1.77 7.30
N VAL A 48 -1.17 -1.07 7.48
CA VAL A 48 -2.50 -1.53 7.05
C VAL A 48 -2.59 -1.60 5.52
N GLY A 49 -2.15 -0.55 4.82
CA GLY A 49 -2.17 -0.48 3.36
C GLY A 49 -1.34 -1.57 2.70
N VAL A 50 -0.14 -1.85 3.23
CA VAL A 50 0.70 -2.96 2.76
C VAL A 50 0.04 -4.29 3.06
N ALA A 51 -0.49 -4.51 4.27
CA ALA A 51 -1.15 -5.76 4.65
C ALA A 51 -2.35 -6.10 3.75
N ILE A 52 -3.16 -5.09 3.39
CA ILE A 52 -4.27 -5.27 2.45
C ILE A 52 -3.73 -5.49 1.03
N GLY A 53 -2.73 -4.71 0.62
CA GLY A 53 -2.10 -4.82 -0.70
C GLY A 53 -1.51 -6.20 -0.97
N ILE A 54 -0.77 -6.78 -0.01
CA ILE A 54 -0.23 -8.14 -0.11
C ILE A 54 -1.33 -9.20 -0.08
N ALA A 55 -2.35 -9.05 0.78
CA ALA A 55 -3.45 -10.02 0.86
C ALA A 55 -4.21 -10.11 -0.48
N LEU A 56 -4.48 -8.97 -1.12
CA LEU A 56 -5.14 -8.91 -2.42
C LEU A 56 -4.23 -9.37 -3.57
N ASP A 57 -2.92 -9.13 -3.48
CA ASP A 57 -1.95 -9.61 -4.46
C ASP A 57 -1.80 -11.14 -4.42
N GLU A 58 -1.85 -11.74 -3.22
CA GLU A 58 -1.85 -13.18 -3.03
C GLU A 58 -3.09 -13.86 -3.60
N GLU A 59 -4.27 -13.24 -3.46
CA GLU A 59 -5.51 -13.75 -4.08
C GLU A 59 -5.47 -13.71 -5.61
N LYS A 60 -4.73 -12.76 -6.18
CA LYS A 60 -4.56 -12.61 -7.62
C LYS A 60 -3.56 -13.57 -8.26
N LYS A 61 -2.82 -14.35 -7.49
CA LYS A 61 -2.09 -15.49 -8.05
C LYS A 61 -3.13 -16.50 -8.54
N PRO A 62 -3.33 -16.67 -9.86
CA PRO A 62 -4.19 -17.74 -10.34
C PRO A 62 -3.63 -19.03 -9.77
N LYS A 63 -4.45 -19.76 -9.03
CA LYS A 63 -4.19 -21.17 -8.71
C LYS A 63 -3.87 -21.82 -10.05
N LYS A 64 -2.57 -22.03 -10.33
CA LYS A 64 -2.15 -22.84 -11.47
C LYS A 64 -2.85 -24.16 -11.26
N THR A 65 -3.74 -24.41 -12.20
CA THR A 65 -4.48 -25.65 -12.42
C THR A 65 -3.60 -26.82 -12.01
N LYS A 66 -4.00 -27.52 -10.94
CA LYS A 66 -3.51 -28.88 -10.70
C LYS A 66 -4.09 -29.72 -11.83
N HIS A 67 -3.29 -29.95 -12.85
CA HIS A 67 -3.51 -31.04 -13.80
C HIS A 67 -3.35 -32.34 -13.00
N LYS A 68 -4.40 -33.14 -12.91
CA LYS A 68 -4.36 -34.54 -12.47
C LYS A 68 -5.23 -35.35 -13.41
#